data_AF-A0A523QCZ4-F1
#
_entry.id   AF-A0A523QCZ4-F1
#
_cell.length_a   1.000
_cell.length_b   1.000
_cell.length_c   1.000
_cell.angle_alpha   90.00
_cell.angle_beta   90.00
_cell.angle_gamma   90.00
#
_symmetry.space_group_name_H-M   'P 1'
#
loop_
_entity.id
_entity.type
_entity.pdbx_description
1 polymer ?
#
loop_
_entity_poly.entity_id
_entity_poly.type
_entity_poly.pdbx_seq_one_letter_code
_entity_poly.pdbx_strand_id
1 'polypeptide(L)'
;MTMSIWFFICVVGLTLALPLHFWSVEHQKLQRKYGEKKGTKIGNILGTISGEMEFIFLIGLWVSPQPRFTVHVLSGSSISIPFVNFSIPILHLIIALPFVLAGAWLAIKAVKVVSLKVAETHGKPSKIMTSGPYSVVRHPQYFGANLVQIGMSFLFSAWHSLLFIPVYIFYNYLVAWKEEKELVREFGGEYKSYQKKVPMFVPR
;
A
#
# COMPACT_ATOMS: atom_id res chain seq x y z
N MET A 1 -8.93 26.19 5.74
CA MET A 1 -9.60 24.95 6.19
C MET A 1 -8.72 24.26 7.20
N THR A 2 -9.19 24.05 8.42
CA THR A 2 -8.48 23.29 9.45
C THR A 2 -8.61 21.80 9.16
N MET A 3 -7.48 21.07 9.17
CA MET A 3 -7.51 19.61 9.06
C MET A 3 -8.08 19.02 10.34
N SER A 4 -8.92 17.99 10.20
CA SER A 4 -9.50 17.27 11.34
C SER A 4 -8.42 16.56 12.14
N ILE A 5 -8.56 16.55 13.46
CA ILE A 5 -7.69 15.79 14.37
C ILE A 5 -7.64 14.30 14.00
N TRP A 6 -8.74 13.75 13.48
CA TRP A 6 -8.81 12.37 13.00
C TRP A 6 -7.89 12.12 11.80
N PHE A 7 -7.80 13.07 10.87
CA PHE A 7 -6.88 12.97 9.74
C PHE A 7 -5.43 12.94 10.23
N PHE A 8 -5.08 13.81 11.18
CA PHE A 8 -3.74 13.82 11.79
C PHE A 8 -3.41 12.51 12.51
N ILE A 9 -4.35 11.96 13.28
CA ILE A 9 -4.16 10.65 13.95
C ILE A 9 -3.84 9.57 12.91
N CYS A 10 -4.52 9.57 11.76
CA CYS A 10 -4.26 8.60 10.70
C CYS A 10 -2.88 8.78 10.07
N VAL A 11 -2.47 10.03 9.78
CA VAL A 11 -1.12 10.31 9.25
C VAL A 11 -0.03 9.89 10.25
N VAL A 12 -0.21 10.19 11.53
CA VAL A 12 0.71 9.75 12.59
C VAL A 12 0.74 8.22 12.69
N GLY A 13 -0.42 7.57 12.64
CA GLY A 13 -0.54 6.13 12.62
C GLY A 13 0.24 5.46 11.48
N LEU A 14 0.10 5.98 10.26
CA LEU A 14 0.89 5.54 9.09
C LEU A 14 2.39 5.77 9.30
N THR A 15 2.76 6.93 9.85
CA THR A 15 4.16 7.24 10.14
C THR A 15 4.76 6.26 11.15
N LEU A 16 3.99 5.83 12.14
CA LEU A 16 4.39 4.83 13.14
C LEU A 16 4.40 3.39 12.59
N ALA A 17 3.60 3.09 11.57
CA ALA A 17 3.63 1.80 10.88
C ALA A 17 4.95 1.59 10.12
N LEU A 18 5.53 2.66 9.55
CA LEU A 18 6.77 2.60 8.76
C LEU A 18 7.95 1.94 9.49
N PRO A 19 8.36 2.36 10.72
CA PRO A 19 9.47 1.73 11.41
C PRO A 19 9.15 0.28 11.83
N LEU A 20 7.90 -0.06 12.12
CA LEU A 20 7.50 -1.44 12.40
C LEU A 20 7.68 -2.32 11.18
N HIS A 21 7.27 -1.81 10.02
CA HIS A 21 7.47 -2.48 8.74
C HIS A 21 8.97 -2.62 8.40
N PHE A 22 9.76 -1.57 8.59
CA PHE A 22 11.20 -1.65 8.36
C PHE A 22 11.87 -2.71 9.22
N TRP A 23 11.35 -2.91 10.44
CA TRP A 23 11.86 -3.92 11.35
C TRP A 23 11.40 -5.33 10.98
N SER A 24 10.17 -5.50 10.47
CA SER A 24 9.64 -6.81 10.07
C SER A 24 10.48 -7.46 8.96
N VAL A 25 10.94 -6.65 7.99
CA VAL A 25 11.69 -7.11 6.82
C VAL A 25 13.18 -7.37 7.10
N GLU A 26 13.71 -6.96 8.26
CA GLU A 26 15.09 -7.22 8.69
C GLU A 26 15.29 -8.68 9.18
N HIS A 27 14.87 -9.67 8.37
CA HIS A 27 14.82 -11.08 8.76
C HIS A 27 16.14 -11.60 9.34
N GLN A 28 17.26 -11.36 8.64
CA GLN A 28 18.58 -11.82 9.09
C GLN A 28 18.98 -11.22 10.44
N LYS A 29 18.66 -9.94 10.69
CA LYS A 29 19.00 -9.27 11.95
C LYS A 29 18.14 -9.79 13.10
N LEU A 30 16.85 -10.01 12.85
CA LEU A 30 15.93 -10.61 13.81
C LEU A 30 16.36 -12.04 14.17
N GLN A 31 16.72 -12.86 13.18
CA GLN A 31 17.20 -14.21 13.39
C GLN A 31 18.54 -14.24 14.13
N ARG A 32 19.49 -13.35 13.83
CA ARG A 32 20.76 -13.23 14.57
C ARG A 32 20.55 -12.83 16.02
N LYS A 33 19.60 -11.93 16.30
CA LYS A 33 19.37 -11.40 17.66
C LYS A 33 18.55 -12.34 18.55
N TYR A 34 17.57 -13.05 17.98
CA TYR A 34 16.59 -13.82 18.75
C TYR A 34 16.61 -15.32 18.46
N GLY A 35 17.45 -15.79 17.53
CA GLY A 35 17.45 -17.15 16.99
C GLY A 35 16.46 -17.31 15.84
N GLU A 36 16.68 -18.32 14.99
CA GLU A 36 15.96 -18.49 13.72
C GLU A 36 14.44 -18.57 13.88
N LYS A 37 13.96 -19.49 14.73
CA LYS A 37 12.52 -19.69 14.97
C LYS A 37 11.85 -18.45 15.56
N LYS A 38 12.44 -17.86 16.60
CA LYS A 38 11.86 -16.71 17.32
C LYS A 38 11.96 -15.43 16.51
N GLY A 39 13.09 -15.20 15.83
CA GLY A 39 13.29 -14.05 14.94
C GLY A 39 12.30 -14.05 13.78
N THR A 40 12.07 -15.20 13.14
CA THR A 40 11.05 -15.33 12.07
C THR A 40 9.65 -15.08 12.60
N LYS A 41 9.31 -15.58 13.80
CA LYS A 41 8.01 -15.32 14.43
C LYS A 41 7.82 -13.83 14.73
N ILE A 42 8.83 -13.16 15.27
CA ILE A 42 8.79 -11.71 15.56
C ILE A 42 8.60 -10.92 14.26
N GLY A 43 9.38 -11.22 13.21
CA GLY A 43 9.27 -10.56 11.91
C GLY A 43 7.85 -10.67 11.36
N ASN A 44 7.27 -11.87 11.39
CA ASN A 44 5.91 -12.06 10.91
C ASN A 44 4.87 -11.27 11.70
N ILE A 45 4.98 -11.25 13.03
CA ILE A 45 4.06 -10.47 13.90
C ILE A 45 4.17 -8.97 13.57
N LEU A 46 5.39 -8.45 13.47
CA LEU A 46 5.62 -7.04 13.13
C LEU A 46 5.06 -6.70 11.75
N GLY A 47 5.26 -7.58 10.77
CA GLY A 47 4.74 -7.41 9.42
C GLY A 47 3.22 -7.32 9.40
N THR A 48 2.55 -8.31 10.01
CA THR A 48 1.08 -8.31 10.11
C THR A 48 0.56 -7.06 10.84
N ILE A 49 1.15 -6.69 11.99
CA ILE A 49 0.74 -5.48 12.72
C ILE A 49 0.91 -4.24 11.84
N SER A 50 2.05 -4.09 11.17
CA SER A 50 2.31 -2.92 10.33
C SER A 50 1.35 -2.83 9.14
N GLY A 51 1.03 -3.96 8.49
CA GLY A 51 0.08 -4.00 7.37
C GLY A 51 -1.34 -3.68 7.79
N GLU A 52 -1.80 -4.22 8.92
CA GLU A 52 -3.12 -3.92 9.48
C GLU A 52 -3.23 -2.44 9.90
N MET A 53 -2.19 -1.90 10.53
CA MET A 53 -2.12 -0.48 10.86
C MET A 53 -2.26 0.38 9.60
N GLU A 54 -1.51 0.05 8.55
CA GLU A 54 -1.58 0.77 7.28
C GLU A 54 -2.99 0.77 6.68
N PHE A 55 -3.63 -0.41 6.61
CA PHE A 55 -4.99 -0.52 6.09
C PHE A 55 -6.02 0.28 6.91
N ILE A 56 -5.98 0.16 8.24
CA ILE A 56 -6.89 0.87 9.16
C ILE A 56 -6.73 2.38 9.01
N PHE A 57 -5.49 2.88 9.02
CA PHE A 57 -5.24 4.31 8.94
C PHE A 57 -5.52 4.88 7.54
N LEU A 58 -5.35 4.11 6.46
CA LEU A 58 -5.77 4.53 5.11
C LEU A 58 -7.28 4.68 5.00
N ILE A 59 -8.05 3.72 5.52
CA ILE A 59 -9.51 3.86 5.61
C ILE A 59 -9.86 5.10 6.40
N GLY A 60 -9.20 5.29 7.55
CA GLY A 60 -9.33 6.48 8.39
C GLY A 60 -9.08 7.79 7.62
N LEU A 61 -8.05 7.84 6.77
CA LEU A 61 -7.81 8.99 5.90
C LEU A 61 -9.00 9.27 4.98
N TRP A 62 -9.56 8.27 4.31
CA TRP A 62 -10.68 8.47 3.37
C TRP A 62 -11.97 8.94 4.05
N VAL A 63 -12.28 8.40 5.23
CA VAL A 63 -13.55 8.68 5.91
C VAL A 63 -13.46 9.84 6.90
N SER A 64 -12.25 10.27 7.27
CA SER A 64 -12.06 11.36 8.23
C SER A 64 -12.77 12.65 7.77
N PRO A 65 -13.35 13.43 8.70
CA PRO A 65 -13.99 14.70 8.35
C PRO A 65 -13.02 15.63 7.63
N GLN A 66 -13.31 15.90 6.37
CA GLN A 66 -12.45 16.72 5.52
C GLN A 66 -13.27 17.39 4.40
N PRO A 67 -12.70 18.44 3.77
CA PRO A 67 -13.31 19.06 2.61
C PRO A 67 -13.59 18.05 1.51
N ARG A 68 -14.80 18.11 0.95
CA ARG A 68 -15.13 17.36 -0.26
C ARG A 68 -14.86 18.23 -1.47
N PHE A 69 -13.95 17.81 -2.33
CA PHE A 69 -13.75 18.52 -3.59
C PHE A 69 -14.88 18.19 -4.56
N THR A 70 -15.08 19.07 -5.53
CA THR A 70 -16.04 18.85 -6.60
C THR A 70 -15.36 19.13 -7.93
N VAL A 71 -15.64 18.32 -8.93
CA VAL A 71 -15.28 18.60 -10.32
C VAL A 71 -16.54 19.16 -10.98
N HIS A 72 -16.49 20.41 -11.44
CA HIS A 72 -17.67 21.12 -11.98
C HIS A 72 -18.23 20.50 -13.27
N VAL A 73 -17.47 19.62 -13.93
CA VAL A 73 -17.92 18.86 -15.10
C VAL A 73 -18.90 17.78 -14.64
N LEU A 74 -20.13 17.78 -15.20
CA LEU A 74 -21.20 16.82 -14.84
C LEU A 74 -21.64 16.85 -13.35
N SER A 75 -21.43 17.97 -12.65
CA SER A 75 -21.75 18.11 -11.21
C SER A 75 -23.24 18.01 -10.86
N GLY A 76 -24.13 18.04 -11.87
CA GLY A 76 -25.57 17.88 -11.68
C GLY A 76 -26.05 16.45 -11.44
N SER A 77 -25.16 15.46 -11.54
CA SER A 77 -25.54 14.05 -11.38
C SER A 77 -24.73 13.38 -10.27
N SER A 78 -25.42 12.95 -9.22
CA SER A 78 -24.83 12.28 -8.07
C SER A 78 -25.65 11.06 -7.67
N ILE A 79 -24.97 10.02 -7.19
CA ILE A 79 -25.61 8.86 -6.57
C ILE A 79 -25.64 9.10 -5.06
N SER A 80 -26.85 9.17 -4.51
CA SER A 80 -27.05 9.25 -3.07
C SER A 80 -27.13 7.84 -2.48
N ILE A 81 -26.41 7.65 -1.39
CA ILE A 81 -26.40 6.44 -0.58
C ILE A 81 -27.19 6.78 0.71
N PRO A 82 -28.51 6.55 0.71
CA PRO A 82 -29.42 7.15 1.71
C PRO A 82 -29.14 6.68 3.13
N PHE A 83 -28.67 5.45 3.31
CA PHE A 83 -28.42 4.86 4.63
C PHE A 83 -27.21 5.46 5.38
N VAL A 84 -26.28 6.14 4.67
CA VAL A 84 -25.13 6.85 5.27
C VAL A 84 -25.14 8.36 5.00
N ASN A 85 -26.23 8.89 4.43
CA ASN A 85 -26.34 10.29 4.01
C ASN A 85 -25.12 10.77 3.20
N PHE A 86 -24.64 9.91 2.31
CA PHE A 86 -23.44 10.14 1.51
C PHE A 86 -23.83 10.30 0.04
N SER A 87 -23.26 11.29 -0.65
CA SER A 87 -23.54 11.51 -2.07
C SER A 87 -22.22 11.55 -2.84
N ILE A 88 -22.17 10.77 -3.92
CA ILE A 88 -20.97 10.62 -4.76
C ILE A 88 -21.28 11.21 -6.14
N PRO A 89 -20.53 12.23 -6.60
CA PRO A 89 -20.63 12.69 -7.98
C PRO A 89 -20.34 11.54 -8.96
N ILE A 90 -21.18 11.38 -9.99
CA ILE A 90 -21.02 10.26 -10.95
C ILE A 90 -19.64 10.30 -11.62
N LEU A 91 -19.13 11.49 -11.92
CA LEU A 91 -17.79 11.64 -12.49
C LEU A 91 -16.69 11.09 -11.58
N HIS A 92 -16.80 11.31 -10.27
CA HIS A 92 -15.82 10.79 -9.31
C HIS A 92 -15.87 9.25 -9.26
N LEU A 93 -17.06 8.65 -9.37
CA LEU A 93 -17.21 7.21 -9.47
C LEU A 93 -16.58 6.66 -10.76
N ILE A 94 -16.82 7.30 -11.90
CA ILE A 94 -16.23 6.93 -13.19
C ILE A 94 -14.71 6.97 -13.13
N ILE A 95 -14.13 8.00 -12.49
CA ILE A 95 -12.68 8.11 -12.31
C ILE A 95 -12.19 7.05 -11.32
N ALA A 96 -12.86 6.87 -10.18
CA ALA A 96 -12.41 5.97 -9.12
C ALA A 96 -12.38 4.49 -9.55
N LEU A 97 -13.40 4.03 -10.27
CA LEU A 97 -13.60 2.62 -10.57
C LEU A 97 -12.40 1.96 -11.29
N PRO A 98 -11.86 2.51 -12.40
CA PRO A 98 -10.68 1.95 -13.06
C PRO A 98 -9.48 1.78 -12.10
N PHE A 99 -9.20 2.78 -11.26
CA PHE A 99 -8.09 2.75 -10.32
C PHE A 99 -8.29 1.70 -9.23
N VAL A 100 -9.48 1.64 -8.62
CA VAL A 100 -9.80 0.65 -7.57
C VAL A 100 -9.76 -0.76 -8.14
N LEU A 101 -10.40 -0.99 -9.30
CA LEU A 101 -10.46 -2.32 -9.92
C LEU A 101 -9.08 -2.79 -10.39
N ALA A 102 -8.31 -1.93 -11.05
CA ALA A 102 -6.95 -2.27 -11.48
C ALA A 102 -6.02 -2.53 -10.28
N GLY A 103 -6.08 -1.69 -9.24
CA GLY A 103 -5.29 -1.85 -8.03
C GLY A 103 -5.63 -3.14 -7.27
N ALA A 104 -6.92 -3.42 -7.06
CA ALA A 104 -7.38 -4.65 -6.43
C ALA A 104 -7.00 -5.89 -7.24
N TRP A 105 -7.17 -5.85 -8.56
CA TRP A 105 -6.79 -6.96 -9.45
C TRP A 105 -5.28 -7.25 -9.37
N LEU A 106 -4.44 -6.21 -9.38
CA LEU A 106 -2.99 -6.36 -9.22
C LEU A 106 -2.62 -6.95 -7.86
N ALA A 107 -3.22 -6.45 -6.78
CA ALA A 107 -3.00 -6.98 -5.44
C ALA A 107 -3.35 -8.47 -5.36
N ILE A 108 -4.53 -8.87 -5.86
CA ILE A 108 -4.97 -10.28 -5.88
C ILE A 108 -4.01 -11.15 -6.69
N LYS A 109 -3.59 -10.68 -7.88
CA LYS A 109 -2.63 -11.43 -8.72
C LYS A 109 -1.26 -11.54 -8.06
N ALA A 110 -0.78 -10.50 -7.41
CA ALA A 110 0.49 -10.50 -6.71
C ALA A 110 0.47 -11.46 -5.51
N VAL A 111 -0.56 -11.40 -4.67
CA VAL A 111 -0.74 -12.30 -3.52
C VAL A 111 -0.78 -13.77 -3.95
N LYS A 112 -1.42 -14.09 -5.08
CA LYS A 112 -1.43 -15.46 -5.62
C LYS A 112 -0.03 -15.98 -5.97
N VAL A 113 0.91 -15.11 -6.35
CA VAL A 113 2.29 -15.49 -6.70
C VAL A 113 3.16 -15.68 -5.44
N VAL A 114 3.06 -14.78 -4.47
CA VAL A 114 3.90 -14.84 -3.24
C VAL A 114 3.30 -15.68 -2.12
N SER A 115 2.02 -16.05 -2.20
CA SER A 115 1.17 -16.57 -1.12
C SER A 115 0.67 -15.51 -0.14
N LEU A 116 -0.53 -15.73 0.42
CA LEU A 116 -1.17 -14.83 1.38
C LEU A 116 -0.28 -14.58 2.61
N LYS A 117 0.31 -15.64 3.16
CA LYS A 117 1.19 -15.53 4.32
C LYS A 117 2.36 -14.57 4.07
N VAL A 118 3.06 -14.71 2.95
CA VAL A 118 4.21 -13.84 2.64
C VAL A 118 3.76 -12.40 2.42
N ALA A 119 2.61 -12.21 1.77
CA ALA A 119 2.04 -10.88 1.55
C ALA A 119 1.64 -10.18 2.86
N GLU A 120 0.96 -10.88 3.77
CA GLU A 120 0.47 -10.32 5.04
C GLU A 120 1.61 -10.06 6.04
N THR A 121 2.60 -10.96 6.07
CA THR A 121 3.67 -10.87 7.07
C THR A 121 4.88 -10.09 6.56
N HIS A 122 4.87 -9.66 5.29
CA HIS A 122 6.06 -9.18 4.58
C HIS A 122 7.26 -10.12 4.78
N GLY A 123 6.94 -11.42 4.87
CA GLY A 123 7.86 -12.44 5.33
C GLY A 123 8.88 -12.80 4.26
N LYS A 124 9.95 -13.48 4.67
CA LYS A 124 10.96 -13.97 3.75
C LYS A 124 10.33 -14.88 2.68
N PRO A 125 10.43 -14.54 1.38
CA PRO A 125 10.04 -15.45 0.31
C PRO A 125 11.06 -16.59 0.21
N SER A 126 10.62 -17.78 -0.19
CA SER A 126 11.51 -18.93 -0.38
C SER A 126 12.40 -18.83 -1.62
N LYS A 127 11.97 -18.03 -2.61
CA LYS A 127 12.67 -17.78 -3.87
C LYS A 127 12.26 -16.43 -4.43
N ILE A 128 13.04 -15.89 -5.37
CA ILE A 128 12.66 -14.67 -6.10
C ILE A 128 11.48 -14.98 -7.00
N MET A 129 10.42 -14.20 -6.87
CA MET A 129 9.25 -14.28 -7.74
C MET A 129 9.47 -13.38 -8.96
N THR A 130 9.43 -13.97 -10.15
CA THR A 130 9.69 -13.28 -11.43
C THR A 130 8.57 -13.48 -12.45
N SER A 131 7.47 -14.12 -12.07
CA SER A 131 6.33 -14.44 -12.93
C SER A 131 5.09 -13.60 -12.62
N GLY A 132 4.17 -13.52 -13.58
CA GLY A 132 2.93 -12.76 -13.42
C GLY A 132 3.20 -11.27 -13.22
N PRO A 133 2.55 -10.58 -12.26
CA PRO A 133 2.80 -9.16 -12.02
C PRO A 133 4.26 -8.81 -11.71
N TYR A 134 5.00 -9.75 -11.11
CA TYR A 134 6.42 -9.59 -10.79
C TYR A 134 7.32 -9.62 -12.04
N SER A 135 6.85 -10.05 -13.21
CA SER A 135 7.63 -9.89 -14.45
C SER A 135 7.58 -8.46 -15.00
N VAL A 136 6.64 -7.63 -14.52
CA VAL A 136 6.35 -6.29 -15.04
C VAL A 136 6.81 -5.19 -14.09
N VAL A 137 6.61 -5.38 -12.78
CA VAL A 137 7.07 -4.48 -11.72
C VAL A 137 7.46 -5.30 -10.49
N ARG A 138 8.54 -4.94 -9.80
CA ARG A 138 9.05 -5.75 -8.68
C ARG A 138 8.17 -5.70 -7.44
N HIS A 139 7.41 -4.63 -7.28
CA HIS A 139 6.50 -4.39 -6.16
C HIS A 139 5.06 -4.14 -6.60
N PRO A 140 4.38 -5.14 -7.19
CA PRO A 140 3.03 -4.99 -7.74
C PRO A 140 1.98 -4.69 -6.66
N GLN A 141 2.22 -5.13 -5.42
CA GLN A 141 1.33 -4.85 -4.27
C GLN A 141 1.33 -3.36 -3.92
N TYR A 142 2.50 -2.75 -3.77
CA TYR A 142 2.63 -1.30 -3.51
C TYR A 142 2.09 -0.47 -4.68
N PHE A 143 2.35 -0.88 -5.92
CA PHE A 143 1.76 -0.22 -7.08
C PHE A 143 0.23 -0.29 -7.05
N GLY A 144 -0.34 -1.47 -6.77
CA GLY A 144 -1.79 -1.65 -6.62
C GLY A 144 -2.37 -0.82 -5.48
N ALA A 145 -1.70 -0.75 -4.33
CA ALA A 145 -2.12 0.05 -3.18
C ALA A 145 -2.14 1.55 -3.50
N ASN A 146 -1.17 2.05 -4.28
CA ASN A 146 -1.17 3.44 -4.76
C ASN A 146 -2.35 3.72 -5.69
N LEU A 147 -2.70 2.79 -6.59
CA LEU A 147 -3.89 2.93 -7.44
C LEU A 147 -5.17 2.96 -6.61
N VAL A 148 -5.30 2.06 -5.62
CA VAL A 148 -6.46 2.08 -4.70
C VAL A 148 -6.52 3.40 -3.93
N GLN A 149 -5.40 3.91 -3.42
CA GLN A 149 -5.37 5.20 -2.72
C GLN A 149 -5.88 6.36 -3.61
N ILE A 150 -5.48 6.38 -4.88
CA ILE A 150 -5.98 7.37 -5.86
C ILE A 150 -7.50 7.19 -6.03
N GLY A 151 -7.94 5.98 -6.38
CA GLY A 151 -9.35 5.71 -6.64
C GLY A 151 -10.26 6.00 -5.45
N MET A 152 -9.85 5.61 -4.24
CA MET A 152 -10.60 5.86 -3.01
C MET A 152 -10.64 7.36 -2.65
N SER A 153 -9.56 8.12 -2.89
CA SER A 153 -9.57 9.57 -2.69
C SER A 153 -10.60 10.27 -3.59
N PHE A 154 -10.76 9.81 -4.84
CA PHE A 154 -11.83 10.29 -5.72
C PHE A 154 -13.20 9.81 -5.28
N LEU A 155 -13.35 8.53 -4.95
CA LEU A 155 -14.63 7.94 -4.52
C LEU A 155 -15.22 8.69 -3.32
N PHE A 156 -14.38 9.01 -2.33
CA PHE A 156 -14.80 9.76 -1.15
C PHE A 156 -14.79 11.29 -1.34
N SER A 157 -14.37 11.76 -2.52
CA SER A 157 -14.12 13.18 -2.79
C SER A 157 -13.21 13.82 -1.74
N ALA A 158 -12.31 13.04 -1.15
CA ALA A 158 -11.56 13.38 0.05
C ALA A 158 -10.35 14.27 -0.30
N TRP A 159 -10.50 15.58 -0.12
CA TRP A 159 -9.50 16.55 -0.60
C TRP A 159 -8.12 16.37 0.04
N HIS A 160 -8.07 16.17 1.35
CA HIS A 160 -6.81 15.97 2.04
C HIS A 160 -6.17 14.63 1.68
N SER A 161 -6.97 13.57 1.55
CA SER A 161 -6.48 12.25 1.08
C SER A 161 -5.91 12.32 -0.33
N LEU A 162 -6.52 13.11 -1.22
CA LEU A 162 -6.01 13.37 -2.57
C LEU A 162 -4.64 14.06 -2.52
N LEU A 163 -4.49 15.10 -1.68
CA LEU A 163 -3.20 15.78 -1.48
C LEU A 163 -2.14 14.89 -0.80
N PHE A 164 -2.57 13.88 -0.05
CA PHE A 164 -1.68 12.93 0.62
C PHE A 164 -1.08 11.87 -0.32
N ILE A 165 -1.60 11.71 -1.54
CA ILE A 165 -1.14 10.69 -2.50
C ILE A 165 0.38 10.69 -2.72
N PRO A 166 1.06 11.83 -2.98
CA PRO A 166 2.51 11.83 -3.18
C PRO A 166 3.29 11.36 -1.94
N VAL A 167 2.80 11.70 -0.75
CA VAL A 167 3.39 11.27 0.53
C VAL A 167 3.25 9.75 0.68
N TYR A 168 2.09 9.20 0.37
CA TYR A 168 1.85 7.76 0.43
C TYR A 168 2.66 6.98 -0.61
N ILE A 169 2.80 7.50 -1.82
CA ILE A 169 3.70 6.92 -2.84
C ILE A 169 5.14 6.90 -2.33
N PHE A 170 5.60 7.99 -1.71
CA PHE A 170 6.93 8.06 -1.12
C PHE A 170 7.11 7.10 0.06
N TYR A 171 6.11 6.97 0.93
CA TYR A 171 6.08 5.96 2.00
C TYR A 171 6.28 4.55 1.43
N ASN A 172 5.50 4.16 0.42
CA ASN A 172 5.61 2.83 -0.18
C ASN A 172 6.95 2.64 -0.90
N TYR A 173 7.51 3.70 -1.49
CA TYR A 173 8.84 3.66 -2.09
C TYR A 173 9.93 3.37 -1.04
N LEU A 174 9.85 3.99 0.13
CA LEU A 174 10.78 3.76 1.23
C LEU A 174 10.71 2.32 1.75
N VAL A 175 9.49 1.78 1.89
CA VAL A 175 9.24 0.38 2.24
C VAL A 175 9.87 -0.56 1.21
N ALA A 176 9.53 -0.40 -0.06
CA ALA A 176 10.08 -1.22 -1.14
C ALA A 176 11.60 -1.17 -1.18
N TRP A 177 12.18 0.02 -1.07
CA TRP A 177 13.64 0.19 -1.05
C TRP A 177 14.30 -0.56 0.11
N LYS A 178 13.67 -0.54 1.29
CA LYS A 178 14.15 -1.27 2.46
C LYS A 178 14.06 -2.78 2.23
N GLU A 179 12.95 -3.27 1.69
CA GLU A 179 12.80 -4.68 1.30
C GLU A 179 13.85 -5.11 0.27
N GLU A 180 14.08 -4.32 -0.79
CA GLU A 180 15.08 -4.65 -1.81
C GLU A 180 16.48 -4.78 -1.22
N LYS A 181 16.83 -3.95 -0.24
CA LYS A 181 18.11 -4.06 0.47
C LYS A 181 18.26 -5.38 1.21
N GLU A 182 17.21 -5.85 1.88
CA GLU A 182 17.24 -7.14 2.57
C GLU A 182 17.21 -8.30 1.56
N LEU A 183 16.44 -8.20 0.47
CA LEU A 183 16.43 -9.19 -0.61
C LEU A 183 17.79 -9.31 -1.32
N VAL A 184 18.51 -8.21 -1.53
CA VAL A 184 19.90 -8.25 -2.05
C VAL A 184 20.84 -8.96 -1.07
N ARG A 185 20.66 -8.79 0.24
CA ARG A 185 21.47 -9.50 1.25
C ARG A 185 21.16 -10.99 1.30
N GLU A 186 19.93 -11.37 1.00
CA GLU A 186 19.47 -12.77 1.04
C GLU A 186 19.78 -13.54 -0.24
N PHE A 187 19.52 -12.95 -1.41
CA PHE A 187 19.61 -13.61 -2.72
C PHE A 187 20.78 -13.11 -3.59
N GLY A 188 21.52 -12.08 -3.14
CA GLY A 188 22.76 -11.64 -3.78
C GLY A 188 22.62 -11.27 -5.25
N GLY A 189 23.44 -11.90 -6.09
CA GLY A 189 23.54 -11.62 -7.52
C GLY A 189 22.28 -11.97 -8.33
N GLU A 190 21.49 -12.93 -7.86
CA GLU A 190 20.24 -13.33 -8.52
C GLU A 190 19.23 -12.18 -8.49
N TYR A 191 19.03 -11.56 -7.32
CA TYR A 191 18.12 -10.43 -7.17
C TYR A 191 18.63 -9.18 -7.90
N LYS A 192 19.95 -8.91 -7.87
CA LYS A 192 20.55 -7.83 -8.67
C LYS A 192 20.29 -8.00 -10.17
N SER A 193 20.31 -9.24 -10.67
CA SER A 193 20.03 -9.54 -12.07
C SER A 193 18.55 -9.30 -12.41
N TYR A 194 17.64 -9.62 -11.49
CA TYR A 194 16.23 -9.29 -11.60
C TYR A 194 15.98 -7.76 -11.58
N GLN A 195 16.66 -7.01 -10.70
CA GLN A 195 16.55 -5.55 -10.63
C GLN A 195 16.92 -4.84 -11.94
N LYS A 196 17.83 -5.40 -12.72
CA LYS A 196 18.21 -4.85 -14.04
C LYS A 196 17.12 -5.02 -15.10
N LYS A 197 16.27 -6.04 -14.97
CA LYS A 197 15.29 -6.44 -15.98
C LYS A 197 13.93 -5.78 -15.75
N VAL A 198 13.48 -5.74 -14.49
CA VAL A 198 12.12 -5.34 -14.12
C VAL A 198 12.19 -4.08 -13.26
N PRO A 199 11.44 -2.99 -13.51
CA PRO A 199 11.47 -1.76 -12.71
C PRO A 199 10.90 -1.95 -11.29
N MET A 200 11.32 -1.10 -10.35
CA MET A 200 10.92 -1.22 -8.94
C MET A 200 9.42 -0.98 -8.74
N PHE A 201 8.92 0.14 -9.27
CA PHE A 201 7.72 0.80 -8.75
C PHE A 201 6.69 1.20 -9.80
N VAL A 202 7.15 1.60 -11.00
CA VAL A 202 6.27 1.93 -12.12
C VAL A 202 6.59 0.96 -13.27
N PRO A 203 5.59 0.21 -13.76
CA PRO A 203 5.71 -0.61 -14.97
C PRO A 203 6.29 0.18 -16.15
N ARG A 204 7.03 -0.49 -17.04
CA ARG A 204 7.44 0.07 -18.34
C ARG A 204 6.31 0.00 -19.36
#